data_AF-A0A0R3SL22-F1
#
_entry.id   AF-A0A0R3SL22-F1
#
_cell.length_a   1.000
_cell.length_b   1.000
_cell.length_c   1.000
_cell.angle_alpha   90.00
_cell.angle_beta   90.00
_cell.angle_gamma   90.00
#
_symmetry.space_group_name_H-M   'P 1'
#
loop_
_entity.id
_entity.type
_entity.pdbx_description
1 polymer ?
#
loop_
_entity_poly.entity_id
_entity_poly.type
_entity_poly.pdbx_seq_one_letter_code
_entity_poly.pdbx_strand_id
1 'polypeptide(L)'
;MLTPVELGGGTAFTKVGLIVKPIARSMVFWYNLLRRGDGDLRSRHGACPVLVGNKWVMNKWIREAGQEFKRPCGLEPEPFNPEDEFIEP
;
A
#
# COMPACT_ATOMS: atom_id res chain seq x y z
N MET A 1 11.63 5.62 0.33
CA MET A 1 12.83 4.93 0.82
C MET A 1 13.94 5.94 1.02
N LEU A 2 14.61 5.93 2.16
CA LEU A 2 15.64 6.91 2.49
C LEU A 2 17.03 6.45 2.04
N THR A 3 17.29 5.15 2.11
CA THR A 3 18.57 4.54 1.74
C THR A 3 18.41 3.53 0.59
N PRO A 4 19.47 3.25 -0.19
CA PRO A 4 19.51 2.07 -1.05
C PRO A 4 19.54 0.81 -0.18
N VAL A 5 19.01 -0.30 -0.71
CA VAL A 5 19.09 -1.63 -0.12
C VAL A 5 19.74 -2.55 -1.15
N GLU A 6 20.75 -3.31 -0.74
CA GLU A 6 21.54 -4.14 -1.65
C GLU A 6 20.74 -5.39 -2.07
N LEU A 7 20.07 -6.06 -1.12
CA LEU A 7 19.24 -7.22 -1.40
C LEU A 7 18.05 -7.37 -0.44
N GLY A 8 16.90 -7.73 -0.99
CA GLY A 8 15.65 -7.90 -0.22
C GLY A 8 14.95 -6.57 0.08
N GLY A 9 14.20 -6.52 1.18
CA GLY A 9 13.59 -5.27 1.68
C GLY A 9 12.46 -4.71 0.82
N GLY A 10 11.83 -5.52 -0.03
CA GLY A 10 10.64 -5.13 -0.79
C GLY A 10 9.46 -4.71 0.10
N THR A 11 8.54 -3.93 -0.45
CA THR A 11 7.18 -3.77 0.11
C THR A 11 6.26 -4.66 -0.70
N ALA A 12 5.74 -5.72 -0.09
CA ALA A 12 4.89 -6.72 -0.74
C ALA A 12 3.42 -6.43 -0.47
N PHE A 13 2.60 -6.40 -1.52
CA PHE A 13 1.15 -6.37 -1.48
C PHE A 13 0.65 -7.78 -1.78
N THR A 14 0.31 -8.53 -0.74
CA THR A 14 0.09 -9.98 -0.86
C THR A 14 -1.14 -10.30 -1.70
N LYS A 15 -2.22 -9.54 -1.52
CA LYS A 15 -3.45 -9.72 -2.29
C LYS A 15 -3.31 -9.37 -3.77
N VAL A 16 -2.39 -8.49 -4.15
CA VAL A 16 -2.21 -8.11 -5.57
C VAL A 16 -1.04 -8.86 -6.22
N GLY A 17 -0.28 -9.66 -5.45
CA GLY A 17 0.91 -10.35 -5.96
C GLY A 17 2.03 -9.40 -6.39
N LEU A 18 2.07 -8.17 -5.84
CA LEU A 18 3.01 -7.12 -6.24
C LEU A 18 4.10 -6.91 -5.18
N ILE A 19 5.36 -6.84 -5.61
CA ILE A 19 6.49 -6.43 -4.76
C ILE A 19 7.13 -5.17 -5.31
N VAL A 20 7.10 -4.11 -4.51
CA VAL A 20 7.78 -2.84 -4.81
C VAL A 20 9.19 -2.88 -4.25
N LYS A 21 10.19 -2.88 -5.13
CA LYS A 21 11.61 -2.89 -4.74
C LYS A 21 12.03 -1.55 -4.13
N PRO A 22 12.87 -1.55 -3.08
CA PRO A 22 13.37 -0.31 -2.48
C PRO A 22 14.34 0.41 -3.42
N ILE A 23 14.04 1.66 -3.77
CA ILE A 23 14.92 2.54 -4.55
C ILE A 23 15.18 3.79 -3.72
N ALA A 24 16.45 4.14 -3.48
CA ALA A 24 16.79 5.31 -2.68
C ALA A 24 16.10 6.58 -3.20
N ARG A 25 15.49 7.36 -2.30
CA ARG A 25 14.73 8.59 -2.57
C ARG A 25 13.43 8.41 -3.35
N SER A 26 12.96 7.18 -3.59
CA SER A 26 11.63 6.93 -4.17
C SER A 26 10.52 6.93 -3.11
N MET A 27 9.27 7.06 -3.53
CA MET A 27 8.09 6.80 -2.70
C MET A 27 7.11 5.89 -3.43
N VAL A 28 6.37 5.12 -2.64
CA VAL A 28 5.21 4.37 -3.10
C VAL A 28 4.01 4.89 -2.30
N PHE A 29 2.90 5.12 -2.99
CA PHE A 29 1.68 5.68 -2.44
C PHE A 29 0.50 4.82 -2.84
N TRP A 30 -0.42 4.58 -1.92
CA TRP A 30 -1.64 3.82 -2.14
C TRP A 30 -2.72 4.29 -1.16
N TYR A 31 -3.97 3.89 -1.41
CA TYR A 31 -5.09 4.13 -0.52
C TYR A 31 -5.38 2.86 0.29
N ASN A 32 -5.52 3.00 1.61
CA ASN A 32 -5.97 1.91 2.47
C ASN A 32 -7.50 1.77 2.52
N LEU A 33 -8.21 2.80 2.06
CA LEU A 33 -9.67 2.89 2.13
C LEU A 33 -10.24 3.07 0.73
N LEU A 34 -11.37 2.42 0.46
CA LEU A 34 -12.25 2.73 -0.66
C LEU A 34 -12.76 4.18 -0.55
N ARG A 35 -13.41 4.69 -1.60
CA ARG A 35 -13.98 6.05 -1.61
C ARG A 35 -15.11 6.25 -0.59
N ARG A 36 -15.72 5.17 -0.11
CA ARG A 36 -16.76 5.19 0.93
C ARG A 36 -16.19 5.19 2.36
N GLY A 37 -14.89 4.96 2.52
CA GLY A 37 -14.21 4.89 3.82
C GLY A 37 -13.98 3.47 4.34
N ASP A 38 -14.54 2.44 3.68
CA ASP A 38 -14.30 1.03 4.02
C ASP A 38 -12.85 0.62 3.70
N GLY A 39 -12.29 -0.33 4.46
CA GLY A 39 -10.93 -0.84 4.22
C GLY A 39 -10.80 -1.58 2.89
N ASP A 40 -9.73 -1.30 2.14
CA ASP A 40 -9.40 -2.00 0.89
C ASP A 40 -8.42 -3.15 1.14
N LEU A 41 -8.88 -4.40 1.04
CA LEU A 41 -8.03 -5.58 1.29
C LEU A 41 -6.87 -5.71 0.30
N ARG A 42 -7.00 -5.17 -0.91
CA ARG A 42 -5.93 -5.18 -1.93
C ARG A 42 -4.72 -4.38 -1.47
N SER A 43 -4.93 -3.41 -0.57
CA SER A 43 -3.86 -2.60 0.00
C SER A 43 -3.10 -3.29 1.14
N ARG A 44 -3.47 -4.54 1.51
CA ARG A 44 -2.76 -5.31 2.53
C ARG A 44 -1.32 -5.52 2.10
N HIS A 45 -0.39 -5.01 2.91
CA HIS A 45 1.02 -5.02 2.59
C HIS A 45 1.89 -5.31 3.82
N GLY A 46 3.12 -5.73 3.54
CA GLY A 46 4.15 -5.97 4.53
C GLY A 46 5.55 -5.65 3.99
N ALA A 47 6.53 -5.61 4.89
CA ALA A 47 7.93 -5.50 4.50
C ALA A 47 8.54 -6.90 4.35
N CYS A 48 9.12 -7.18 3.19
CA CYS A 48 9.97 -8.37 3.03
C CYS A 48 11.25 -8.22 3.86
N PRO A 49 11.85 -9.34 4.33
CA PRO A 49 13.14 -9.31 5.00
C PRO A 49 14.22 -8.60 4.17
N VAL A 50 15.08 -7.83 4.85
CA VAL A 50 16.33 -7.33 4.26
C VAL A 50 17.34 -8.47 4.33
N LEU A 51 17.90 -8.85 3.20
CA LEU A 51 18.87 -9.94 3.14
C LEU A 51 20.30 -9.41 3.25
N VAL A 52 20.58 -8.26 2.63
CA VAL A 52 21.88 -7.59 2.68
C VAL A 52 21.67 -6.07 2.73
N GLY A 53 22.42 -5.40 3.62
CA GLY A 53 22.37 -3.95 3.83
C GLY A 53 21.35 -3.51 4.88
N ASN A 54 20.87 -2.26 4.78
CA ASN A 54 19.95 -1.65 5.74
C ASN A 54 18.82 -0.88 5.04
N LYS A 55 17.59 -1.06 5.50
CA LYS A 55 16.41 -0.37 4.96
C LYS A 55 15.90 0.71 5.90
N TRP A 56 16.01 1.96 5.49
CA TRP A 56 15.41 3.10 6.20
C TRP A 56 14.20 3.64 5.44
N VAL A 57 13.07 3.78 6.14
CA VAL A 57 11.80 4.23 5.58
C VAL A 57 11.18 5.35 6.42
N MET A 58 10.41 6.21 5.77
CA MET A 58 9.55 7.19 6.40
C MET A 58 8.13 6.93 5.92
N ASN A 59 7.20 6.70 6.86
CA ASN A 59 5.80 6.53 6.57
C ASN A 59 5.05 7.82 6.87
N LYS A 60 4.19 8.25 5.94
CA LYS A 60 3.24 9.35 6.16
C LYS A 60 1.83 8.81 6.01
N TRP A 61 1.09 8.78 7.12
CA TRP A 61 -0.33 8.48 7.09
C TRP A 61 -1.13 9.76 6.86
N ILE A 62 -1.96 9.74 5.82
CA ILE A 62 -2.95 10.77 5.51
C ILE A 62 -4.30 10.21 5.97
N ARG A 63 -5.00 10.96 6.84
CA ARG A 63 -6.31 10.56 7.38
C ARG A 63 -7.42 11.03 6.44
N GLU A 64 -8.55 10.32 6.47
CA GLU A 64 -9.73 10.62 5.66
C GLU A 64 -10.43 11.93 6.08
N ALA A 65 -10.56 12.15 7.39
CA ALA A 65 -11.14 13.39 7.92
C ALA A 65 -10.38 14.63 7.44
N GLY A 66 -11.11 15.63 6.95
CA GLY A 66 -10.58 16.84 6.33
C GLY A 66 -10.20 16.70 4.85
N GLN A 67 -10.49 15.55 4.22
CA GLN A 67 -10.24 15.30 2.79
C GLN A 67 -11.52 15.22 1.96
N GLU A 68 -12.69 15.56 2.51
CA GLU A 68 -14.02 15.37 1.91
C GLU A 68 -14.13 16.06 0.54
N PHE A 69 -13.53 17.25 0.41
CA PHE A 69 -13.52 18.02 -0.83
C PHE A 69 -12.38 17.63 -1.79
N LYS A 70 -11.34 16.94 -1.30
CA LYS A 70 -10.18 16.52 -2.11
C LYS A 70 -10.36 15.11 -2.68
N ARG A 71 -11.07 14.24 -1.96
CA ARG A 71 -11.39 12.87 -2.34
C ARG A 71 -12.86 12.59 -2.02
N PRO A 72 -13.80 13.10 -2.83
CA PRO A 72 -15.22 12.84 -2.62
C PRO A 72 -15.53 11.35 -2.78
N CYS A 73 -16.56 10.90 -2.05
CA CYS A 73 -17.13 9.58 -2.20
C CYS A 73 -17.74 9.40 -3.61
N GLY A 74 -17.78 8.16 -4.10
CA GLY A 74 -18.50 7.84 -5.34
C GLY A 74 -20.01 7.94 -5.12
N LEU A 75 -20.75 8.25 -6.19
CA LEU A 75 -22.23 8.17 -6.19
C LEU A 75 -22.70 6.72 -6.12
N GLU A 76 -21.93 5.82 -6.73
CA GLU A 76 -22.12 4.38 -6.67
C GLU A 76 -21.08 3.73 -5.76
N PRO A 77 -21.44 2.66 -5.05
CA PRO A 77 -20.47 1.87 -4.29
C PRO A 77 -19.45 1.25 -5.26
N GLU A 78 -18.17 1.29 -4.88
CA GLU A 78 -17.16 0.55 -5.63
C GLU A 78 -17.48 -0.96 -5.54
N PRO A 79 -17.48 -1.68 -6.66
CA PRO A 79 -17.87 -3.09 -6.66
C PRO A 79 -16.89 -3.87 -5.79
N PHE A 80 -17.42 -4.51 -4.75
CA PHE A 80 -16.71 -5.54 -4.01
C PHE A 80 -16.50 -6.73 -4.96
N ASN A 81 -15.25 -7.03 -5.31
CA ASN A 81 -14.93 -8.27 -5.98
C ASN A 81 -14.66 -9.33 -4.88
N PRO A 82 -15.49 -10.38 -4.74
CA PRO A 82 -15.25 -11.44 -3.78
C PRO A 82 -13.86 -12.08 -3.92
N GLU A 83 -13.30 -12.08 -5.14
CA GLU A 83 -11.94 -12.57 -5.38
C GLU A 83 -10.90 -11.79 -4.57
N ASP A 84 -11.08 -10.49 -4.30
CA ASP A 84 -10.16 -9.68 -3.49
C ASP A 84 -10.02 -10.23 -2.05
N GLU A 85 -11.05 -10.91 -1.55
CA GLU A 85 -11.04 -11.57 -0.24
C GLU A 85 -10.32 -12.93 -0.32
N PHE A 86 -10.51 -13.67 -1.42
CA PHE A 86 -9.99 -15.03 -1.62
C PHE A 86 -8.65 -15.14 -2.36
N ILE A 87 -7.98 -14.03 -2.73
CA ILE A 87 -6.62 -14.13 -3.29
C ILE A 87 -5.71 -14.79 -2.26
N GLU A 88 -5.35 -16.05 -2.49
CA GLU A 88 -4.40 -16.76 -1.63
C GLU A 88 -3.05 -16.01 -1.65
N PRO A 89 -2.34 -15.94 -0.51
CA PRO A 89 -1.08 -15.20 -0.40
C PRO A 89 0.02 -15.70 -1.34
#